data_AF-S4PZR7-F1
#
_entry.id   AF-S4PZR7-F1
#
_cell.length_a   1.000
_cell.length_b   1.000
_cell.length_c   1.000
_cell.angle_alpha   90.00
_cell.angle_beta   90.00
_cell.angle_gamma   90.00
#
_symmetry.space_group_name_H-M   'P 1'
#
loop_
_entity.id
_entity.type
_entity.pdbx_description
1 polymer ?
#
loop_
_entity_poly.entity_id
_entity_poly.type
_entity_poly.pdbx_seq_one_letter_code
_entity_poly.pdbx_strand_id
1 'polypeptide(L)'
;MPVVLLPVHFDRDAGLRAPSCQRSLVLRPFVTNDFMTGVAALPGSDAMPQDVLDRMRKELMSVPGISRVLYDLTGKPPATT
;
A
#
# COMPACT_ATOMS: atom_id res chain seq x y z
N MET A 1 -5.81 2.01 10.18
CA MET A 1 -5.25 1.72 8.83
C MET A 1 -3.74 1.78 8.90
N PRO A 2 -3.06 0.63 8.92
CA PRO A 2 -1.59 0.59 8.82
C PRO A 2 -1.06 1.14 7.49
N VAL A 3 0.13 1.74 7.56
CA VAL A 3 0.95 2.11 6.41
C VAL A 3 2.32 1.48 6.62
N VAL A 4 2.71 0.59 5.71
CA VAL A 4 3.91 -0.25 5.88
C VAL A 4 4.98 0.14 4.88
N LEU A 5 6.21 0.37 5.35
CA LEU A 5 7.36 0.64 4.51
C LEU A 5 8.06 -0.68 4.14
N LEU A 6 8.09 -0.99 2.85
CA LEU A 6 8.75 -2.15 2.29
C LEU A 6 10.13 -1.79 1.72
N PRO A 7 11.18 -2.60 1.97
CA PRO A 7 12.49 -2.44 1.37
C PRO A 7 12.52 -2.96 -0.09
N VAL A 8 11.57 -2.52 -0.91
CA VAL A 8 11.42 -2.93 -2.32
C VAL A 8 11.50 -1.69 -3.21
N HIS A 9 12.40 -1.74 -4.20
CA HIS A 9 12.66 -0.69 -5.18
C HIS A 9 12.26 -1.20 -6.58
N PHE A 10 11.11 -0.74 -7.06
CA PHE A 10 10.56 -1.07 -8.38
C PHE A 10 11.21 -0.25 -9.51
N ASP A 11 10.91 -0.62 -10.76
CA ASP A 11 11.23 0.14 -11.98
C ASP A 11 12.73 0.38 -12.21
N ARG A 12 13.57 -0.49 -11.63
CA ARG A 12 15.01 -0.51 -11.88
C ARG A 12 15.31 -1.24 -13.18
N ASP A 13 16.18 -0.66 -13.99
CA ASP A 13 16.76 -1.35 -15.13
C ASP A 13 17.75 -2.43 -14.65
N ALA A 14 17.44 -3.69 -14.97
CA ALA A 14 18.26 -4.84 -14.63
C ALA A 14 19.65 -4.82 -15.30
N GLY A 15 19.77 -4.18 -16.47
CA GLY A 15 21.02 -4.05 -17.20
C GLY A 15 22.02 -3.12 -16.51
N LEU A 16 21.53 -2.06 -15.84
CA LEU A 16 22.35 -1.07 -15.15
C LEU A 16 22.93 -1.58 -13.82
N ARG A 17 22.40 -2.68 -13.27
CA ARG A 17 22.80 -3.26 -11.96
C ARG A 17 22.87 -2.24 -10.82
N ALA A 18 22.03 -1.21 -10.88
CA ALA A 18 22.02 -0.14 -9.90
C ALA A 18 21.58 -0.64 -8.50
N PRO A 19 22.18 -0.13 -7.42
CA PRO A 19 21.82 -0.53 -6.06
C PRO A 19 20.37 -0.16 -5.72
N SER A 20 19.75 -0.95 -4.84
CA SER A 20 18.39 -0.68 -4.36
C SER A 20 18.39 0.39 -3.27
N CYS A 21 18.17 1.66 -3.64
CA CYS A 21 18.16 2.79 -2.70
C CYS A 21 16.77 3.34 -2.31
N GLN A 22 15.71 3.04 -3.06
CA GLN A 22 14.35 3.47 -2.75
C GLN A 22 13.54 2.37 -2.03
N ARG A 23 12.38 2.74 -1.51
CA ARG A 23 11.46 1.87 -0.77
C ARG A 23 10.06 1.97 -1.34
N SER A 24 9.16 1.11 -0.92
CA SER A 24 7.75 1.16 -1.32
C SER A 24 6.85 1.26 -0.10
N LEU A 25 5.67 1.82 -0.26
CA LEU A 25 4.67 1.90 0.80
C LEU A 25 3.51 0.95 0.50
N VAL A 26 2.91 0.37 1.52
CA VAL A 26 1.66 -0.39 1.42
C VAL A 26 0.61 0.30 2.26
N LEU A 27 -0.51 0.64 1.64
CA LEU A 27 -1.73 1.06 2.31
C LEU A 27 -2.52 -0.18 2.70
N ARG A 28 -2.85 -0.32 3.99
CA ARG A 28 -3.63 -1.44 4.52
C ARG A 28 -4.91 -0.98 5.23
N PRO A 29 -5.88 -0.43 4.51
CA PRO A 29 -7.19 -0.12 5.09
C PRO A 29 -7.97 -1.42 5.32
N PHE A 30 -8.38 -1.63 6.56
CA PHE A 30 -8.94 -2.88 7.02
C PHE A 30 -10.23 -2.61 7.79
N VAL A 31 -11.32 -3.26 7.38
CA VAL A 31 -12.65 -3.12 7.98
C VAL A 31 -12.94 -4.37 8.81
N THR A 32 -13.23 -4.16 10.08
CA THR A 32 -13.48 -5.22 11.05
C THR A 32 -14.33 -4.69 12.21
N ASN A 33 -15.11 -5.57 12.84
CA ASN A 33 -15.91 -5.25 14.02
C ASN A 33 -15.21 -5.65 15.33
N ASP A 34 -14.36 -6.67 15.29
CA ASP A 34 -13.81 -7.34 16.47
C ASP A 34 -12.31 -7.68 16.34
N PHE A 35 -11.67 -7.27 15.24
CA PHE A 35 -10.29 -7.60 14.86
C PHE A 35 -10.00 -9.10 14.72
N MET A 36 -10.97 -9.99 14.88
CA MET A 36 -10.79 -11.44 14.70
C MET A 36 -10.91 -11.81 13.23
N THR A 37 -11.86 -11.19 12.53
CA THR A 37 -12.02 -11.30 11.08
C THR A 37 -12.18 -9.93 10.45
N GLY A 38 -11.87 -9.80 9.17
CA GLY A 38 -12.13 -8.56 8.47
C GLY A 38 -11.72 -8.62 7.02
N VAL A 39 -12.10 -7.57 6.30
CA VAL A 39 -11.86 -7.43 4.87
C VAL A 39 -11.05 -6.18 4.59
N ALA A 40 -10.26 -6.20 3.53
CA ALA A 40 -9.67 -4.97 3.02
C ALA A 40 -10.80 -4.04 2.56
N ALA A 41 -10.67 -2.74 2.84
CA ALA A 41 -11.55 -1.78 2.20
C ALA A 41 -11.25 -1.80 0.70
N LEU A 42 -12.22 -2.04 -0.17
CA LEU A 42 -11.95 -2.14 -1.61
C LEU A 42 -11.87 -0.73 -2.24
N PRO A 43 -10.90 -0.44 -3.12
CA PRO A 43 -10.86 0.81 -3.86
C PRO A 43 -12.18 1.07 -4.62
N GLY A 44 -12.73 2.27 -4.46
CA GLY A 44 -14.00 2.67 -5.07
C GLY A 44 -15.25 2.20 -4.32
N SER A 45 -15.10 1.51 -3.18
CA SER A 45 -16.22 1.23 -2.28
C SER A 45 -16.52 2.42 -1.36
N ASP A 46 -17.68 2.42 -0.69
CA ASP A 46 -18.04 3.44 0.29
C ASP A 46 -17.01 3.56 1.43
N ALA A 47 -16.36 2.45 1.79
CA ALA A 47 -15.33 2.41 2.82
C ALA A 47 -13.96 2.97 2.35
N MET A 48 -13.72 3.00 1.03
CA MET A 48 -12.54 3.62 0.43
C MET A 48 -12.89 4.26 -0.92
N PRO A 49 -13.41 5.50 -0.92
CA PRO A 49 -13.68 6.25 -2.13
C PRO A 49 -12.42 6.43 -3.00
N GLN A 50 -12.60 6.31 -4.31
CA GLN A 50 -11.48 6.29 -5.26
C GLN A 50 -10.69 7.61 -5.27
N ASP A 51 -11.38 8.74 -5.12
CA ASP A 51 -10.79 10.08 -5.08
C ASP A 51 -9.87 10.27 -3.85
N VAL A 52 -10.28 9.73 -2.69
CA VAL A 52 -9.46 9.72 -1.48
C VAL A 52 -8.20 8.88 -1.69
N LEU A 53 -8.34 7.68 -2.25
CA LEU A 53 -7.21 6.80 -2.53
C LEU A 53 -6.24 7.43 -3.55
N ASP A 54 -6.75 8.05 -4.61
CA ASP A 54 -5.94 8.73 -5.62
C ASP A 54 -5.17 9.91 -5.03
N ARG A 55 -5.79 10.66 -4.11
CA ARG A 55 -5.12 11.73 -3.37
C ARG A 55 -4.01 11.17 -2.47
N MET A 56 -4.28 10.12 -1.72
CA MET A 56 -3.26 9.47 -0.87
C MET A 56 -2.08 8.97 -1.71
N ARG A 57 -2.34 8.29 -2.83
CA ARG A 57 -1.31 7.86 -3.77
C ARG A 57 -0.48 9.03 -4.25
N LYS A 58 -1.12 10.13 -4.70
CA LYS A 58 -0.43 11.32 -5.22
C LYS A 58 0.51 11.94 -4.19
N GLU A 59 0.04 12.16 -2.97
CA GLU A 59 0.84 12.75 -1.90
C GLU A 59 2.02 11.84 -1.50
N LEU A 60 1.77 10.54 -1.32
CA LEU A 60 2.81 9.58 -0.94
C LEU A 60 3.87 9.39 -2.03
N MET A 61 3.49 9.43 -3.30
CA MET A 61 4.45 9.38 -4.42
C MET A 61 5.30 10.65 -4.52
N SER A 62 4.91 11.75 -3.89
CA SER A 62 5.73 12.98 -3.84
C SER A 62 6.86 12.91 -2.81
N VAL A 63 6.81 11.93 -1.90
CA VAL A 63 7.83 11.74 -0.86
C VAL A 63 9.12 11.21 -1.47
N PRO A 64 10.27 11.89 -1.28
CA PRO A 64 11.55 11.43 -1.81
C PRO A 64 11.93 10.03 -1.29
N GLY A 65 12.41 9.17 -2.19
CA GLY A 65 12.83 7.81 -1.85
C GLY A 65 11.70 6.77 -1.84
N ILE A 66 10.47 7.15 -2.20
CA ILE A 66 9.38 6.21 -2.47
C ILE A 66 9.36 5.86 -3.96
N SER A 67 9.48 4.56 -4.25
CA SER A 67 9.41 3.99 -5.60
C SER A 67 7.98 3.69 -6.02
N ARG A 68 7.17 3.08 -5.14
CA ARG A 68 5.75 2.80 -5.39
C ARG A 68 4.90 2.83 -4.13
N VAL A 69 3.60 3.05 -4.34
CA VAL A 69 2.54 2.85 -3.36
C VAL A 69 1.73 1.64 -3.79
N LEU A 70 1.57 0.68 -2.89
CA LEU A 70 0.83 -0.56 -3.03
C LEU A 70 -0.39 -0.53 -2.12
N TYR A 71 -1.33 -1.43 -2.38
CA TYR A 71 -2.57 -1.53 -1.60
C TYR A 71 -2.80 -2.99 -1.23
N ASP A 72 -2.95 -3.28 0.07
CA ASP A 72 -3.22 -4.64 0.54
C ASP A 72 -4.70 -4.98 0.38
N LEU A 73 -4.98 -6.04 -0.37
CA LEU A 73 -6.32 -6.56 -0.64
C LEU A 73 -6.64 -7.82 0.18
N THR A 74 -5.75 -8.22 1.08
CA THR A 74 -5.85 -9.49 1.82
C THR A 74 -6.72 -9.34 3.06
N GLY A 75 -7.74 -10.20 3.19
CA GLY A 75 -8.57 -10.30 4.39
C GLY A 75 -7.89 -11.02 5.56
N LYS A 76 -8.55 -10.98 6.72
CA LYS A 76 -8.25 -11.82 7.88
C LYS A 76 -9.40 -12.80 8.10
N PRO A 77 -9.16 -14.13 8.06
CA PRO A 77 -7.96 -14.82 7.56
C PRO A 77 -7.84 -14.73 6.01
N PRO A 78 -6.65 -14.96 5.41
CA PRO A 78 -5.44 -15.58 5.96
C PRO A 78 -4.42 -14.63 6.62
N ALA A 79 -4.55 -13.32 6.42
CA ALA A 79 -3.58 -12.35 6.95
C ALA A 79 -3.98 -11.85 8.36
N THR A 80 -3.18 -10.94 8.93
CA THR A 80 -3.50 -10.23 10.19
C THR A 80 -4.03 -8.82 9.91
N THR A 81 -4.15 -7.94 10.91
CA THR A 81 -4.43 -6.51 10.71
C THR A 81 -3.13 -5.72 10.80
#